data_AF-A0A9D6R1F9-F1
#
_entry.id   AF-A0A9D6R1F9-F1
#
_cell.length_a   1.000
_cell.length_b   1.000
_cell.length_c   1.000
_cell.angle_alpha   90.00
_cell.angle_beta   90.00
_cell.angle_gamma   90.00
#
_symmetry.space_group_name_H-M   'P 1'
#
loop_
_entity.id
_entity.type
_entity.pdbx_description
1 polymer ?
#
loop_
_entity_poly.entity_id
_entity_poly.type
_entity_poly.pdbx_seq_one_letter_code
_entity_poly.pdbx_strand_id
1 'polypeptide(L)' 'HVPSGIKTGKDKSPDREFLKKVLNKCHKNGLILIECGIDKNIIRFMPPLITTMREMEKAIGIFENAVVQTLS' A
#
# COMPACT_ATOMS: atom_id res chain seq x y z
N HIS A 1 13.23 -15.09 -6.65
CA HIS A 1 13.63 -13.68 -6.59
C HIS A 1 12.36 -12.85 -6.40
N VAL A 2 12.09 -12.37 -5.19
CA VAL A 2 10.85 -11.61 -4.88
C VAL A 2 10.99 -10.20 -5.48
N PRO A 3 10.02 -9.69 -6.25
CA PRO A 3 10.12 -8.36 -6.84
C PRO A 3 10.24 -7.31 -5.72
N SER A 4 11.32 -6.52 -5.76
CA SER A 4 11.61 -5.46 -4.80
C SER A 4 10.53 -4.37 -4.90
N GLY A 5 9.97 -3.99 -3.75
CA GLY A 5 8.74 -3.20 -3.55
C GLY A 5 8.69 -1.79 -4.15
N ILE A 6 7.95 -0.89 -3.49
CA ILE A 6 7.79 0.49 -3.95
C ILE A 6 9.16 1.19 -3.91
N LYS A 7 9.56 1.76 -5.05
CA LYS A 7 10.84 2.45 -5.30
C LYS A 7 10.54 3.90 -5.67
N THR A 8 11.08 4.85 -4.92
CA THR A 8 10.96 6.29 -5.21
C THR A 8 12.38 6.88 -5.33
N GLY A 9 12.61 7.79 -6.30
CA GLY A 9 13.91 8.44 -6.52
C GLY A 9 14.83 7.83 -7.60
N LYS A 10 15.88 8.57 -7.98
CA LYS A 10 16.90 8.15 -8.98
C LYS A 10 17.77 6.98 -8.49
N ASP A 11 17.76 6.67 -7.19
CA ASP A 11 18.64 5.72 -6.51
C ASP A 11 17.99 4.35 -6.24
N LYS A 12 16.73 4.12 -6.64
CA LYS A 12 15.99 2.85 -6.47
C LYS A 12 15.99 2.32 -5.02
N SER A 13 16.18 3.18 -4.03
CA SER A 13 16.22 2.79 -2.63
C SER A 13 14.80 2.50 -2.10
N PRO A 14 14.66 1.59 -1.12
CA PRO A 14 13.37 1.31 -0.47
C PRO A 14 12.84 2.52 0.30
N ASP A 15 11.59 2.92 0.05
CA ASP A 15 10.97 4.07 0.75
C ASP A 15 9.93 3.61 1.78
N ARG A 16 10.45 3.29 2.97
CA ARG A 16 9.63 2.84 4.11
C ARG A 16 8.76 3.95 4.68
N GLU A 17 9.24 5.19 4.70
CA GLU A 17 8.48 6.30 5.29
C GLU A 17 7.26 6.66 4.45
N PHE A 18 7.42 6.68 3.12
CA PHE A 18 6.31 6.83 2.20
C PHE A 18 5.28 5.72 2.40
N LEU A 19 5.72 4.45 2.43
CA LEU A 19 4.83 3.32 2.65
C LEU A 19 4.02 3.49 3.95
N LYS A 20 4.68 3.85 5.05
CA LYS A 20 4.05 4.05 6.36
C LYS A 20 3.00 5.17 6.32
N LYS A 21 3.26 6.27 5.60
CA LYS A 21 2.29 7.36 5.42
C LYS A 21 1.06 6.88 4.65
N VAL A 22 1.26 6.13 3.56
CA VAL A 22 0.16 5.55 2.77
C VAL A 22 -0.68 4.60 3.62
N LEU A 23 -0.05 3.66 4.35
CA LEU A 23 -0.76 2.71 5.22
C LEU A 23 -1.58 3.41 6.31
N ASN A 24 -1.03 4.46 6.94
CA ASN A 24 -1.76 5.26 7.92
C ASN A 24 -2.99 5.96 7.31
N LYS A 25 -2.90 6.45 6.07
CA LYS A 25 -4.05 7.03 5.36
C LYS A 25 -5.08 5.96 4.99
N CYS A 26 -4.67 4.79 4.53
CA CYS A 26 -5.58 3.66 4.30
C CYS A 26 -6.34 3.29 5.58
N HIS A 27 -5.62 3.15 6.71
CA HIS A 27 -6.20 2.82 8.01
C HIS A 27 -7.25 3.85 8.45
N LYS A 28 -6.94 5.15 8.32
CA LYS A 28 -7.88 6.23 8.65
C LYS A 28 -9.15 6.22 7.78
N ASN A 29 -9.05 5.68 6.57
CA ASN A 29 -10.16 5.57 5.62
C ASN A 29 -10.84 4.18 5.64
N GLY A 30 -10.56 3.35 6.66
CA GLY A 30 -11.23 2.07 6.87
C GLY A 30 -10.67 0.89 6.05
N LEU A 31 -9.46 1.03 5.50
CA LEU A 31 -8.76 -0.05 4.79
C LEU A 31 -7.53 -0.49 5.58
N ILE A 32 -7.53 -1.74 6.06
CA ILE A 32 -6.39 -2.33 6.77
C ILE A 32 -5.49 -3.04 5.77
N LEU A 33 -4.21 -2.64 5.73
CA LEU A 33 -3.18 -3.23 4.90
C LEU A 33 -1.91 -3.41 5.74
N ILE A 34 -1.06 -4.35 5.35
CA ILE A 34 0.18 -4.64 6.07
C ILE A 34 1.39 -4.39 5.16
N GLU A 35 2.45 -3.84 5.74
CA GLU A 35 3.77 -3.86 5.12
C GLU A 35 4.43 -5.24 5.24
N CYS A 36 5.32 -5.54 4.30
CA CYS A 36 6.12 -6.76 4.30
C CYS A 36 7.51 -6.49 3.68
N GLY A 37 8.35 -7.52 3.64
CA GLY A 37 9.72 -7.45 3.13
C GLY A 37 10.73 -6.95 4.15
N ILE A 38 12.02 -7.18 3.86
CA ILE A 38 13.15 -6.83 4.74
C ILE A 38 13.15 -5.32 5.02
N ASP A 39 12.94 -4.53 3.97
CA ASP A 39 12.98 -3.06 4.05
C ASP A 39 11.63 -2.43 4.43
N LYS A 40 10.58 -3.25 4.66
CA LYS A 40 9.22 -2.78 4.99
C LYS A 40 8.67 -1.75 4.00
N ASN A 41 8.92 -1.95 2.71
CA ASN A 41 8.50 -1.09 1.59
C ASN A 41 7.55 -1.81 0.59
N ILE A 42 7.03 -2.98 0.96
CA ILE A 42 6.08 -3.75 0.15
C ILE A 42 4.73 -3.73 0.84
N ILE A 43 3.65 -3.46 0.10
CA ILE A 43 2.26 -3.62 0.59
C ILE A 43 1.75 -4.99 0.16
N ARG A 44 1.09 -5.70 1.08
CA ARG A 44 0.40 -6.95 0.77
C ARG A 44 -1.11 -6.80 0.89
N PHE A 45 -1.82 -7.08 -0.20
CA PHE A 45 -3.25 -7.30 -0.19
C PHE A 45 -3.53 -8.75 0.19
N MET A 46 -4.32 -8.97 1.25
CA MET A 46 -4.72 -10.31 1.70
C MET A 46 -6.20 -10.32 2.11
N PRO A 47 -7.13 -10.08 1.16
CA PRO A 47 -8.55 -10.15 1.46
C PRO A 47 -9.01 -11.60 1.71
N PRO A 48 -10.12 -11.82 2.44
CA PRO A 48 -10.79 -13.12 2.52
C PRO A 48 -11.16 -13.70 1.14
N LEU A 49 -11.25 -15.03 1.02
CA LEU A 49 -11.63 -15.69 -0.25
C LEU A 49 -13.05 -15.36 -0.73
N ILE A 50 -13.91 -14.92 0.19
CA ILE A 50 -15.29 -14.52 -0.11
C ILE A 50 -15.42 -13.05 -0.55
N THR A 51 -14.32 -12.31 -0.62
CA THR A 51 -14.34 -10.89 -0.99
C THR A 51 -14.90 -10.70 -2.39
N THR A 52 -15.89 -9.82 -2.50
CA THR A 52 -16.55 -9.49 -3.75
C THR A 52 -15.73 -8.49 -4.57
N MET A 53 -15.97 -8.45 -5.89
CA MET A 53 -15.32 -7.47 -6.77
C MET A 53 -15.60 -6.02 -6.34
N ARG A 54 -16.84 -5.73 -5.91
CA ARG A 54 -17.22 -4.39 -5.42
C ARG A 54 -16.45 -3.98 -4.16
N GLU A 55 -16.22 -4.91 -3.24
CA GLU A 55 -15.40 -4.63 -2.04
C GLU A 55 -13.94 -4.41 -2.41
N MET A 56 -13.42 -5.18 -3.37
CA MET A 56 -12.07 -5.00 -3.89
C MET A 56 -11.90 -3.64 -4.57
N GLU A 57 -12.84 -3.22 -5.42
CA GLU A 57 -12.84 -1.88 -6.05
C GLU A 57 -12.84 -0.76 -5.02
N LYS A 58 -13.66 -0.89 -3.96
CA LYS A 58 -13.65 0.07 -2.84
C LYS A 58 -12.29 0.13 -2.15
N ALA A 59 -11.68 -1.03 -1.88
CA ALA A 59 -10.36 -1.10 -1.25
C ALA A 59 -9.28 -0.45 -2.14
N ILE A 60 -9.28 -0.74 -3.45
CA ILE A 60 -8.35 -0.13 -4.39
C ILE A 60 -8.56 1.38 -4.48
N GLY A 61 -9.81 1.87 -4.54
CA GLY A 61 -10.07 3.32 -4.56
C GLY A 61 -9.60 4.05 -3.29
N ILE A 62 -9.73 3.42 -2.11
CA ILE A 62 -9.16 3.98 -0.87
C ILE A 62 -7.64 4.03 -0.95
N PHE A 63 -7.00 2.97 -1.46
CA PHE A 63 -5.56 2.89 -1.61
C PHE A 63 -5.02 3.95 -2.60
N GLU A 64 -5.63 4.09 -3.78
CA GLU A 64 -5.26 5.08 -4.79
C GLU A 64 -5.31 6.50 -4.22
N ASN A 65 -6.41 6.84 -3.54
CA ASN A 65 -6.56 8.14 -2.87
C ASN A 65 -5.48 8.36 -1.81
N ALA A 66 -5.16 7.34 -1.01
CA ALA A 66 -4.10 7.43 0.00
C ALA A 66 -2.72 7.68 -0.63
N VAL A 67 -2.42 7.07 -1.77
CA VAL A 67 -1.17 7.28 -2.53
C VAL A 67 -1.11 8.71 -3.08
N VAL A 68 -2.16 9.16 -3.78
CA VAL A 68 -2.21 10.51 -4.37
C VAL A 68 -2.03 11.58 -3.29
N GLN A 69 -2.75 11.46 -2.18
CA GLN A 69 -2.63 12.39 -1.05
C GLN A 69 -1.27 12.34 -0.34
N THR A 70 -0.45 11.31 -0.55
CA THR A 70 0.90 11.22 0.05
C THR A 70 1.97 11.77 -0.90
N LEU A 71 1.68 11.80 -2.20
CA LEU A 71 2.52 12.42 -3.22
C LEU A 71 2.33 13.95 -3.31
N SER A 72 1.18 14.46 -2.85
CA SER A 72 0.91 15.89 -2.68
C SER A 72 1.53 16.42 -1.38
#